data_AF-A0A842MPF0-F1
#
_entry.id   AF-A0A842MPF0-F1
#
_cell.length_a   1.000
_cell.length_b   1.000
_cell.length_c   1.000
_cell.angle_alpha   90.00
_cell.angle_beta   90.00
_cell.angle_gamma   90.00
#
_symmetry.space_group_name_H-M   'P 1'
#
loop_
_entity.id
_entity.type
_entity.pdbx_description
1 polymer ?
#
loop_
_entity_poly.entity_id
_entity_poly.type
_entity_poly.pdbx_seq_one_letter_code
_entity_poly.pdbx_strand_id
1 'polypeptide(L)'
;KLLKEKTSGFENLYLSIDMDVLDPAYAPAVQNPEPDGIEMPLLLDILSEICDKRVLGFDVVEIAPNYDNGVSAIQAAKLIFEMLCFLEGSKMKG
;
A
#
# COMPACT_ATOMS: atom_id res chain seq x y z
N LYS A 1 14.04 0.77 -4.87
CA LYS A 1 15.42 0.68 -4.31
C LYS A 1 15.68 1.65 -3.15
N LEU A 2 15.32 2.94 -3.26
CA LEU A 2 15.61 3.97 -2.24
C LEU A 2 14.99 3.66 -0.87
N LEU A 3 13.72 3.25 -0.83
CA LEU A 3 13.03 2.97 0.44
C LEU A 3 13.63 1.77 1.16
N LYS A 4 13.99 0.69 0.44
CA LYS A 4 14.67 -0.47 1.01
C LYS A 4 16.02 -0.10 1.66
N GLU A 5 16.78 0.78 1.02
CA GLU A 5 18.04 1.27 1.59
C GLU A 5 17.79 2.12 2.85
N LYS A 6 16.84 3.06 2.78
CA LYS A 6 16.46 3.90 3.93
C LYS A 6 15.91 3.10 5.11
N THR A 7 15.23 2.00 4.86
CA THR A 7 14.67 1.15 5.93
C THR A 7 15.66 0.10 6.44
N SER A 8 16.82 -0.10 5.81
CA SER A 8 17.76 -1.20 6.13
C SER A 8 18.31 -1.20 7.56
N GLY A 9 18.39 -0.03 8.20
CA GLY A 9 18.86 0.12 9.58
C GLY A 9 17.82 -0.18 10.65
N PHE A 10 16.58 -0.51 10.28
CA PHE A 10 15.50 -0.79 11.20
C PHE A 10 15.21 -2.29 11.28
N GLU A 11 15.09 -2.81 12.50
CA GLU A 11 14.79 -4.23 12.75
C GLU A 11 13.30 -4.55 12.57
N ASN A 12 12.43 -3.56 12.83
CA ASN A 12 10.98 -3.69 12.76
C ASN A 12 10.40 -2.54 11.93
N LEU A 13 9.39 -2.85 11.12
CA LEU A 13 8.68 -1.92 10.26
C LEU A 13 7.17 -2.02 10.49
N TYR A 14 6.48 -0.90 10.38
CA TYR A 14 5.03 -0.82 10.31
C TYR A 14 4.67 0.01 9.08
N LEU A 15 3.74 -0.47 8.27
CA LEU A 15 3.36 0.16 7.00
C LEU A 15 1.96 0.73 7.12
N SER A 16 1.82 2.04 7.06
CA SER A 16 0.51 2.69 6.95
C SER A 16 0.37 3.22 5.53
N ILE A 17 -0.69 2.81 4.83
CA ILE A 17 -0.94 3.21 3.46
C ILE A 17 -2.19 4.09 3.43
N ASP A 18 -1.95 5.37 3.21
CA ASP A 18 -3.00 6.33 2.88
C ASP A 18 -3.43 6.14 1.42
N MET A 19 -4.74 5.95 1.20
CA MET A 19 -5.27 5.75 -0.15
C MET A 19 -5.34 7.03 -0.97
N ASP A 20 -5.20 8.20 -0.34
CA ASP A 20 -5.09 9.48 -1.04
C ASP A 20 -3.79 9.65 -1.85
N VAL A 21 -2.78 8.81 -1.58
CA VAL A 21 -1.52 8.76 -2.34
C VAL A 21 -1.74 8.39 -3.81
N LEU A 22 -2.83 7.66 -4.09
CA LEU A 22 -3.17 7.21 -5.42
C LEU A 22 -3.86 8.30 -6.21
N ASP A 23 -3.56 8.38 -7.50
CA ASP A 23 -4.28 9.29 -8.39
C ASP A 23 -5.81 9.01 -8.30
N PRO A 24 -6.67 10.04 -8.32
CA PRO A 24 -8.12 9.89 -8.23
C PRO A 24 -8.72 9.00 -9.33
N ALA A 25 -8.02 8.78 -10.45
CA ALA A 25 -8.41 7.78 -11.45
C ALA A 25 -8.43 6.35 -10.88
N TYR A 26 -7.60 6.06 -9.88
CA TYR A 26 -7.54 4.78 -9.18
C TYR A 26 -8.32 4.80 -7.86
N ALA A 27 -8.19 5.86 -7.05
CA ALA A 27 -8.86 5.97 -5.75
C ALA A 27 -9.73 7.24 -5.64
N PRO A 28 -10.86 7.32 -6.38
CA PRO A 28 -11.67 8.55 -6.42
C PRO A 28 -12.40 8.85 -5.09
N ALA A 29 -12.67 7.83 -4.28
CA ALA A 29 -13.41 7.92 -3.03
C ALA A 29 -12.50 7.89 -1.80
N VAL A 30 -11.81 9.00 -1.59
CA VAL A 30 -11.02 9.33 -0.40
C VAL A 30 -11.46 10.68 0.16
N GLN A 31 -11.02 11.05 1.37
CA GLN A 31 -11.37 12.37 1.94
C GLN A 31 -10.75 13.54 1.16
N ASN A 32 -9.52 13.35 0.68
CA ASN A 32 -8.70 14.38 0.07
C ASN A 32 -8.12 13.88 -1.27
N PRO A 33 -8.90 13.85 -2.37
CA PRO A 33 -8.37 13.39 -3.65
C PRO A 33 -7.31 14.37 -4.18
N GLU A 34 -6.06 13.91 -4.28
CA GLU A 34 -4.93 14.71 -4.77
C GLU A 34 -4.61 14.38 -6.24
N PRO A 35 -4.70 15.36 -7.17
CA PRO A 35 -4.29 15.12 -8.55
C PRO A 35 -2.78 14.86 -8.65
N ASP A 36 -2.36 14.13 -9.70
CA ASP A 36 -0.97 13.72 -9.93
C ASP A 36 -0.44 12.74 -8.87
N GLY A 37 -1.34 11.99 -8.22
CA GLY A 37 -1.00 10.88 -7.34
C GLY A 37 -0.28 9.74 -8.08
N ILE A 38 0.25 8.79 -7.32
CA ILE A 38 0.94 7.64 -7.92
C ILE A 38 -0.07 6.62 -8.47
N GLU A 39 0.37 5.83 -9.44
CA GLU A 39 -0.46 4.74 -9.96
C GLU A 39 -0.37 3.49 -9.07
N MET A 40 -1.45 2.70 -9.03
CA MET A 40 -1.51 1.46 -8.25
C MET A 40 -0.35 0.48 -8.54
N PRO A 41 0.07 0.24 -9.81
CA PRO A 41 1.21 -0.64 -10.08
C PRO A 41 2.52 -0.13 -9.44
N LEU A 42 2.77 1.18 -9.48
CA LEU A 42 3.96 1.77 -8.87
C LEU A 42 3.95 1.60 -7.35
N LEU A 43 2.79 1.79 -6.71
CA LEU A 43 2.62 1.53 -5.29
C LEU A 43 2.92 0.07 -4.94
N LEU A 44 2.36 -0.89 -5.69
CA LEU A 44 2.61 -2.31 -5.48
C LEU A 44 4.09 -2.70 -5.69
N ASP A 45 4.76 -2.12 -6.70
CA ASP A 45 6.18 -2.34 -6.93
C ASP A 45 7.01 -1.85 -5.73
N ILE A 46 6.72 -0.65 -5.23
CA ILE A 46 7.36 -0.10 -4.02
C ILE A 46 7.15 -1.03 -2.82
N LEU A 47 5.92 -1.47 -2.60
CA LEU A 47 5.54 -2.32 -1.47
C LEU A 47 6.20 -3.70 -1.55
N SER A 48 6.30 -4.28 -2.76
CA SER A 48 6.95 -5.57 -2.99
C SER A 48 8.42 -5.58 -2.61
N GLU A 49 9.10 -4.43 -2.67
CA GLU A 49 10.51 -4.31 -2.30
C GLU A 49 10.75 -4.16 -0.79
N ILE A 50 9.80 -3.54 -0.08
CA ILE A 50 9.92 -3.22 1.35
C ILE A 50 9.22 -4.24 2.25
N CYS A 51 8.26 -4.99 1.72
CA CYS A 51 7.57 -6.06 2.45
C CYS A 51 8.51 -7.25 2.67
N ASP A 52 9.05 -7.33 3.87
CA ASP A 52 9.88 -8.44 4.33
C ASP A 52 9.52 -8.83 5.77
N LYS A 53 10.24 -9.82 6.32
CA LYS A 53 10.03 -10.36 7.68
C LYS A 53 10.07 -9.32 8.81
N ARG A 54 10.57 -8.11 8.57
CA ARG A 54 10.64 -7.02 9.55
C ARG A 54 9.30 -6.29 9.68
N VAL A 55 8.39 -6.43 8.72
CA VAL A 55 7.06 -5.82 8.79
C VAL A 55 6.21 -6.55 9.82
N LEU A 56 5.89 -5.85 10.91
CA LEU A 56 5.09 -6.39 12.03
C LEU A 56 3.58 -6.27 11.79
N GLY A 57 3.18 -5.35 10.92
CA GLY A 57 1.78 -5.07 10.61
C GLY A 57 1.65 -3.96 9.58
N PHE A 58 0.43 -3.80 9.08
CA PHE A 58 0.07 -2.70 8.19
C PHE A 58 -1.40 -2.31 8.34
N ASP A 59 -1.72 -1.07 7.95
CA ASP A 59 -3.08 -0.58 7.77
C ASP A 59 -3.26 0.10 6.41
N VAL A 60 -4.52 0.17 5.97
CA VAL A 60 -4.95 0.90 4.78
C VAL A 60 -6.03 1.87 5.23
N VAL A 61 -5.82 3.15 5.02
CA VAL A 61 -6.63 4.24 5.58
C VAL A 61 -7.23 5.14 4.50
N GLU A 62 -8.05 6.10 4.92
CA GLU A 62 -8.65 7.16 4.09
C GLU A 62 -9.56 6.74 2.93
N ILE A 63 -10.04 5.50 2.93
CA ILE A 63 -11.19 5.15 2.10
C ILE A 63 -12.44 5.85 2.63
N ALA A 64 -13.21 6.47 1.73
CA ALA A 64 -14.47 7.13 2.05
C ALA A 64 -15.66 6.41 1.37
N PRO A 65 -16.25 5.35 1.98
CA PRO A 65 -17.23 4.48 1.34
C PRO A 65 -18.48 5.19 0.83
N ASN A 66 -18.89 6.27 1.50
CA ASN A 66 -20.07 7.04 1.11
C ASN A 66 -19.93 7.73 -0.25
N TYR A 67 -18.70 7.94 -0.72
CA TYR A 67 -18.39 8.53 -2.02
C TYR A 67 -17.94 7.48 -3.03
N ASP A 68 -17.89 6.21 -2.64
CA ASP A 68 -17.38 5.14 -3.48
C ASP A 68 -18.49 4.45 -4.26
N ASN A 69 -18.23 4.26 -5.56
CA ASN A 69 -19.04 3.39 -6.43
C ASN A 69 -18.44 1.98 -6.52
N GLY A 70 -17.56 1.62 -5.59
CA GLY A 70 -16.86 0.34 -5.45
C GLY A 70 -15.43 0.32 -6.01
N VAL A 71 -14.97 1.41 -6.64
CA VAL A 71 -13.64 1.46 -7.26
C VAL A 71 -12.56 1.53 -6.18
N SER A 72 -12.66 2.49 -5.25
CA SER A 72 -11.67 2.66 -4.20
C SER A 72 -11.63 1.46 -3.25
N ALA A 73 -12.79 0.89 -2.91
CA ALA A 73 -12.89 -0.29 -2.07
C ALA A 73 -12.24 -1.53 -2.71
N ILE A 74 -12.44 -1.76 -4.01
CA ILE A 74 -11.78 -2.86 -4.73
C ILE A 74 -10.27 -2.63 -4.79
N GLN A 75 -9.81 -1.40 -4.99
CA GLN A 75 -8.38 -1.08 -4.97
C GLN A 75 -7.76 -1.30 -3.59
N ALA A 76 -8.42 -0.88 -2.51
CA ALA A 76 -7.96 -1.16 -1.14
C ALA A 76 -7.92 -2.67 -0.87
N ALA A 77 -8.96 -3.42 -1.27
CA ALA A 77 -8.99 -4.87 -1.10
C ALA A 77 -7.85 -5.56 -1.87
N LYS A 78 -7.57 -5.12 -3.10
CA LYS A 78 -6.45 -5.59 -3.91
C LYS A 78 -5.11 -5.29 -3.24
N LEU A 79 -4.92 -4.08 -2.74
CA LEU A 79 -3.71 -3.66 -2.03
C LEU A 79 -3.46 -4.53 -0.80
N ILE A 80 -4.49 -4.73 0.05
CA ILE A 80 -4.41 -5.60 1.23
C ILE A 80 -4.03 -7.03 0.83
N PHE A 81 -4.65 -7.57 -0.22
CA PHE A 81 -4.37 -8.92 -0.69
C PHE A 81 -2.91 -9.07 -1.16
N GLU A 82 -2.43 -8.15 -2.00
CA GLU A 82 -1.03 -8.17 -2.48
C GLU A 82 -0.03 -8.02 -1.33
N MET A 83 -0.30 -7.15 -0.37
CA MET A 83 0.51 -7.00 0.84
C MET A 83 0.63 -8.31 1.62
N LEU A 84 -0.48 -9.02 1.82
CA LEU A 84 -0.48 -10.34 2.46
C LEU A 84 0.35 -11.35 1.65
N CYS A 85 0.23 -11.35 0.31
CA CYS A 85 1.03 -12.21 -0.57
C CYS A 85 2.53 -11.89 -0.48
N PHE A 86 2.93 -10.62 -0.46
CA PHE A 86 4.33 -10.22 -0.32
C PHE A 86 4.91 -10.63 1.03
N LEU A 87 4.16 -10.39 2.11
CA LEU A 87 4.58 -10.78 3.46
C LEU A 87 4.73 -12.29 3.58
N GLU A 88 3.78 -13.08 3.08
CA GLU A 88 3.88 -14.53 3.13
C GLU A 88 5.02 -15.07 2.25
N GLY A 89 5.16 -14.53 1.03
CA GLY A 89 6.25 -14.87 0.13
C GLY A 89 7.63 -14.51 0.69
N SER A 90 7.73 -13.49 1.55
CA SER A 90 8.97 -13.11 2.23
C SER A 90 9.39 -14.12 3.31
N LYS A 91 8.43 -14.77 3.99
CA LYS A 91 8.71 -15.79 5.00
C LYS A 91 9.25 -17.07 4.38
N MET A 92 8.78 -17.45 3.19
CA MET A 92 9.24 -18.66 2.48
C MET A 92 10.66 -18.57 1.94
N LYS A 93 11.23 -17.36 1.84
CA LYS A 93 12.58 -17.10 1.30
C LYS A 93 13.68 -17.11 2.38
N GLY A 94 13.31 -17.21 3.65
CA GLY A 94 14.23 -17.30 4.81
C GLY A 94 14.26 -18.71 5.38
#